data_AF-A0AB38AIP0-F1
#
_entry.id   AF-A0AB38AIP0-F1
#
_cell.length_a   1.000
_cell.length_b   1.000
_cell.length_c   1.000
_cell.angle_alpha   90.00
_cell.angle_beta   90.00
_cell.angle_gamma   90.00
#
_symmetry.space_group_name_H-M   'P 1'
#
loop_
_entity.id
_entity.type
_entity.pdbx_description
1 polymer ?
#
loop_
_entity_poly.entity_id
_entity_poly.type
_entity_poly.pdbx_seq_one_letter_code
_entity_poly.pdbx_strand_id
1 'polypeptide(L)' 'MTEPKRTMSPPVHLTDPYNLDAKPVPGCDVCTALDKQRKEAREQGRAAAAATAGIEIANHLHKKRRVKR' A
#
# COMPACT_ATOMS: atom_id res chain seq x y z
N MET A 1 34.26 -35.18 0.85
CA MET A 1 33.89 -33.79 1.19
C MET A 1 32.68 -33.42 0.36
N THR A 2 31.53 -33.14 0.98
CA THR A 2 30.30 -32.79 0.26
C THR A 2 30.20 -31.27 0.24
N GLU A 3 30.27 -30.67 -0.94
CA GLU A 3 30.18 -29.23 -1.12
C GLU A 3 28.74 -28.74 -0.87
N PRO A 4 28.51 -27.68 -0.07
CA PRO A 4 27.17 -27.14 0.14
C PRO A 4 26.63 -26.48 -1.15
N LYS A 5 25.73 -27.16 -1.85
CA LYS A 5 24.97 -26.58 -2.97
C LYS A 5 24.06 -25.46 -2.46
N ARG A 6 24.43 -24.21 -2.74
CA ARG A 6 23.52 -23.06 -2.65
C ARG A 6 22.57 -23.09 -3.84
N THR A 7 21.46 -23.83 -3.75
CA THR A 7 20.38 -23.70 -4.73
C THR A 7 19.67 -22.38 -4.48
N MET A 8 20.11 -21.31 -5.16
CA MET A 8 19.29 -20.12 -5.27
C MET A 8 18.13 -20.46 -6.21
N SER A 9 16.97 -20.77 -5.63
CA SER A 9 15.73 -20.87 -6.40
C SER A 9 15.48 -19.54 -7.11
N PRO A 10 14.92 -19.56 -8.34
CA PRO A 10 14.55 -18.32 -9.03
C PRO A 10 13.58 -17.50 -8.18
N PRO A 11 13.57 -16.16 -8.33
CA PRO A 11 12.65 -15.30 -7.59
C PRO A 11 11.19 -15.75 -7.78
N VAL A 12 10.47 -15.93 -6.68
CA VAL A 12 9.03 -16.23 -6.72
C VAL A 12 8.28 -14.90 -6.84
N HIS A 13 7.46 -14.77 -7.88
CA HIS A 13 6.57 -13.62 -8.02
C HIS A 13 5.33 -13.82 -7.14
N LEU A 14 5.21 -13.01 -6.10
CA LEU A 14 4.02 -12.94 -5.26
C LEU A 14 3.07 -11.88 -5.80
N THR A 15 1.77 -12.17 -5.81
CA THR A 15 0.75 -11.13 -6.02
C THR A 15 0.80 -10.16 -4.83
N ASP A 16 0.82 -8.86 -5.10
CA ASP A 16 0.77 -7.86 -4.04
C ASP A 16 -0.57 -8.00 -3.29
N PRO A 17 -0.56 -8.33 -1.98
CA PRO A 17 -1.79 -8.47 -1.21
C PRO A 17 -2.50 -7.12 -0.99
N TYR A 18 -1.83 -5.99 -1.25
CA TYR A 18 -2.36 -4.66 -1.03
C TYR A 18 -2.50 -3.88 -2.33
N ASN A 19 -3.65 -3.20 -2.50
CA ASN A 19 -3.84 -2.30 -3.64
C ASN A 19 -3.16 -0.95 -3.35
N LEU A 20 -1.85 -0.87 -3.57
CA LEU A 20 -1.05 0.34 -3.34
C LEU A 20 -1.41 1.50 -4.28
N ASP A 21 -2.07 1.20 -5.40
CA ASP A 21 -2.59 2.15 -6.37
C ASP A 21 -4.06 2.52 -6.15
N ALA A 22 -4.55 2.33 -4.91
CA ALA A 22 -5.88 2.76 -4.51
C ALA A 22 -6.12 4.23 -4.89
N LYS A 23 -7.29 4.48 -5.49
CA LYS A 23 -7.71 5.81 -5.91
C LYS A 23 -8.42 6.51 -4.74
N PRO A 24 -8.11 7.78 -4.46
CA PRO A 24 -8.83 8.52 -3.44
C PRO A 24 -10.30 8.67 -3.84
N VAL A 25 -11.20 8.54 -2.86
CA VAL A 25 -12.62 8.77 -3.09
C VAL A 25 -12.89 10.28 -3.20
N PRO A 26 -13.60 10.74 -4.25
CA PRO A 26 -13.89 12.15 -4.44
C PRO A 26 -14.74 12.70 -3.29
N GLY A 27 -14.37 13.88 -2.79
CA GLY A 27 -15.06 14.54 -1.69
C GLY A 27 -14.71 14.01 -0.29
N CYS A 28 -13.67 13.17 -0.16
CA CYS A 28 -13.12 12.82 1.14
C CYS A 28 -11.77 13.51 1.36
N ASP A 29 -11.72 14.38 2.36
CA ASP A 29 -10.51 15.13 2.70
C ASP A 29 -9.38 14.20 3.16
N VAL A 30 -9.71 13.11 3.88
CA VAL A 30 -8.74 12.11 4.34
C VAL A 30 -8.07 11.42 3.15
N CYS A 31 -8.85 10.91 2.20
CA CYS A 31 -8.29 10.27 1.01
C CYS A 31 -7.46 11.24 0.16
N THR A 32 -7.88 12.50 0.08
CA THR A 32 -7.16 13.54 -0.67
C THR A 32 -5.83 13.89 0.00
N ALA A 33 -5.82 14.01 1.33
CA ALA A 33 -4.60 14.26 2.10
C ALA A 33 -3.61 13.08 1.98
N LEU A 34 -4.11 11.84 2.09
CA LEU A 34 -3.30 10.65 1.91
C LEU A 34 -2.74 10.52 0.49
N ASP A 35 -3.51 10.90 -0.54
CA ASP A 35 -3.01 10.90 -1.93
C ASP A 35 -1.89 11.93 -2.12
N LYS A 36 -1.99 13.09 -1.47
CA LYS A 36 -0.93 14.10 -1.46
C LYS A 36 0.32 13.57 -0.75
N GLN A 37 0.17 12.98 0.43
CA GLN A 37 1.28 12.37 1.18
C GLN A 37 1.94 11.24 0.38
N ARG A 38 1.15 10.43 -0.35
CA ARG A 38 1.65 9.39 -1.24
C ARG A 38 2.51 9.98 -2.37
N LYS A 39 2.07 11.08 -2.98
CA LYS A 39 2.83 11.77 -4.05
C LYS A 39 4.13 12.34 -3.53
N GLU A 40 4.10 13.07 -2.43
CA GLU A 40 5.29 13.65 -1.80
C GLU A 40 6.29 12.56 -1.38
N ALA A 41 5.81 11.43 -0.85
CA ALA A 41 6.64 10.29 -0.51
C ALA A 41 7.29 9.65 -1.76
N ARG A 42 6.56 9.55 -2.88
CA ARG A 42 7.12 9.06 -4.16
C ARG A 42 8.20 10.01 -4.69
N GLU A 43 7.96 11.32 -4.65
CA GLU A 43 8.93 12.34 -5.07
C GLU A 43 10.21 12.32 -4.23
N GLN A 44 10.09 12.03 -2.94
CA GLN A 44 11.22 11.92 -2.01
C GLN A 44 11.89 10.54 -2.01
N GLY A 45 11.44 9.60 -2.85
CA GLY A 45 11.96 8.22 -2.88
C GLY A 45 11.62 7.38 -1.64
N ARG A 46 10.67 7.84 -0.82
CA ARG A 46 10.22 7.16 0.42
C ARG A 46 9.18 6.10 0.11
N ALA A 47 9.60 5.01 -0.51
CA ALA A 47 8.73 3.92 -0.98
C ALA A 47 7.83 3.33 0.13
N ALA A 48 8.36 3.13 1.34
CA ALA A 48 7.58 2.62 2.47
C ALA A 48 6.43 3.58 2.86
N ALA A 49 6.70 4.88 2.92
CA ALA A 49 5.67 5.87 3.25
C ALA A 49 4.59 5.97 2.16
N ALA A 50 4.98 5.87 0.89
CA ALA A 50 4.03 5.83 -0.22
C ALA A 50 3.14 4.58 -0.18
N ALA A 51 3.69 3.43 0.19
CA ALA A 51 2.94 2.18 0.34
C ALA A 51 1.93 2.28 1.51
N THR A 52 2.35 2.78 2.67
CA THR A 52 1.45 2.99 3.81
C THR A 52 0.28 3.89 3.46
N ALA A 53 0.53 5.02 2.79
CA ALA A 53 -0.54 5.92 2.35
C ALA A 53 -1.51 5.24 1.35
N GLY A 54 -1.00 4.41 0.44
CA GLY A 54 -1.84 3.61 -0.47
C GLY A 54 -2.73 2.60 0.26
N ILE A 55 -2.17 1.90 1.26
CA ILE A 55 -2.92 0.95 2.11
C ILE A 55 -4.01 1.68 2.90
N GLU A 56 -3.72 2.86 3.45
CA GLU A 56 -4.68 3.65 4.19
C GLU A 56 -5.82 4.15 3.30
N ILE A 57 -5.54 4.59 2.07
CA ILE A 57 -6.58 4.95 1.09
C ILE A 57 -7.45 3.71 0.76
N ALA A 58 -6.83 2.54 0.56
CA ALA A 58 -7.56 1.31 0.25
C ALA A 58 -8.48 0.86 1.40
N ASN A 59 -8.01 1.03 2.65
CA ASN A 59 -8.73 0.61 3.85
C ASN A 59 -9.71 1.65 4.39
N HIS A 60 -9.70 2.88 3.87
CA HIS A 60 -10.56 3.94 4.37
C HIS A 60 -12.03 3.64 4.06
N LEU A 61 -12.80 3.31 5.10
CA LEU A 61 -14.21 2.93 4.99
C LEU A 61 -15.10 4.16 4.78
N HIS A 62 -15.63 4.33 3.56
CA HIS A 62 -16.60 5.39 3.23
C HIS A 62 -18.06 5.06 3.53
N LYS A 63 -18.37 3.80 3.91
CA LYS A 63 -19.73 3.46 4.34
C LYS A 63 -19.98 4.10 5.70
N LYS A 64 -20.97 5.01 5.75
CA LYS A 64 -21.55 5.57 6.98
C LYS A 64 -21.58 4.48 8.05
N ARG A 65 -20.82 4.70 9.13
CA ARG A 65 -20.82 3.89 10.34
C ARG A 65 -22.28 3.68 10.77
N ARG A 66 -22.91 2.54 10.42
CA ARG A 66 -24.10 2.09 11.14
C ARG A 66 -23.60 1.61 12.49
N VAL A 67 -23.54 2.53 13.45
CA VAL A 67 -23.50 2.20 14.86
C VAL A 67 -24.75 1.38 15.13
N LYS A 68 -24.61 0.07 15.34
CA LYS A 68 -25.67 -0.73 15.94
C LYS A 68 -25.43 -0.67 17.45
N ARG A 69 -26.36 -0.04 18.17
CA ARG A 69 -26.45 -0.03 19.64
C ARG A 69 -26.64 -1.44 20.17
#